data_AF-A0A937M5W0-F1
#
_entry.id   AF-A0A937M5W0-F1
#
_cell.length_a   1.000
_cell.length_b   1.000
_cell.length_c   1.000
_cell.angle_alpha   90.00
_cell.angle_beta   90.00
_cell.angle_gamma   90.00
#
_symmetry.space_group_name_H-M   'P 1'
#
loop_
_entity.id
_entity.type
_entity.pdbx_description
1 polymer ?
#
loop_
_entity_poly.entity_id
_entity_poly.type
_entity_poly.pdbx_seq_one_letter_code
_entity_poly.pdbx_strand_id
1 'polypeptide(L)'
;MSNAWRAMKTTKLTAHRIRHWPKEQVKVLVDSREQHPWDLSPMRLEAATLATGDYASSCGRYLLERKNSVDELISCMTIGRDRFERELERMQAFASAIVVVEGTYADLAMGCYRSKMNKDSALSTLVAWQQRYKISFQFCGTRDEAERFARSYFHQQFRNHLTALLEVQQAMAEHGQELSL
;
A
#
# COMPACT_ATOMS: atom_id res chain seq x y z
N MET A 1 13.23 24.54 -7.35
CA MET A 1 12.35 23.77 -6.45
C MET A 1 10.93 24.25 -6.65
N SER A 2 10.03 23.34 -7.06
CA SER A 2 8.72 23.65 -7.65
C SER A 2 7.79 24.47 -6.74
N ASN A 3 7.26 25.56 -7.29
CA ASN A 3 6.37 26.56 -6.67
C ASN A 3 5.03 26.02 -6.13
N ALA A 4 4.73 24.74 -6.34
CA ALA A 4 3.49 24.11 -5.88
C ALA A 4 3.43 23.88 -4.36
N TRP A 5 4.59 23.72 -3.69
CA TRP A 5 4.62 23.42 -2.24
C TRP A 5 4.38 24.65 -1.36
N ARG A 6 4.73 25.86 -1.85
CA ARG A 6 4.47 27.14 -1.16
C ARG A 6 3.00 27.59 -1.20
N ALA A 7 2.23 27.12 -2.17
CA ALA A 7 0.82 27.49 -2.34
C ALA A 7 -0.16 26.75 -1.41
N MET A 8 0.31 25.73 -0.66
CA MET A 8 -0.47 25.08 0.40
C MET A 8 -0.42 25.83 1.74
N LYS A 9 0.24 26.99 1.80
CA LYS A 9 0.08 27.91 2.95
C LYS A 9 -1.38 28.41 2.95
N THR A 10 -2.05 28.16 4.07
CA THR A 10 -3.38 28.66 4.51
C THR A 10 -4.65 28.01 3.94
N THR A 11 -4.80 26.69 4.08
CA THR A 11 -6.15 26.18 4.37
C THR A 11 -6.07 25.24 5.56
N LYS A 12 -6.56 25.70 6.72
CA LYS A 12 -6.51 24.96 7.99
C LYS A 12 -7.00 23.52 7.77
N LEU A 13 -6.18 22.56 8.15
CA LEU A 13 -6.57 21.17 8.15
C LEU A 13 -7.68 21.01 9.19
N THR A 14 -8.79 20.36 8.83
CA THR A 14 -9.92 20.13 9.74
C THR A 14 -10.42 18.70 9.57
N ALA A 15 -10.97 18.11 10.63
CA ALA A 15 -11.53 16.76 10.58
C ALA A 15 -12.61 16.62 9.48
N HIS A 16 -13.43 17.66 9.27
CA HIS A 16 -14.43 17.67 8.19
C HIS A 16 -13.78 17.60 6.80
N ARG A 17 -12.71 18.36 6.54
CA ARG A 17 -11.99 18.33 5.26
C ARG A 17 -11.28 16.99 5.04
N ILE A 18 -10.66 16.42 6.08
CA ILE A 18 -10.02 15.11 5.99
C ILE A 18 -11.06 14.03 5.65
N ARG A 19 -12.25 14.10 6.24
CA ARG A 19 -13.33 13.13 5.96
C ARG A 19 -13.74 13.12 4.49
N HIS A 20 -13.79 14.29 3.86
CA HIS A 20 -14.23 14.46 2.47
C HIS A 20 -13.07 14.75 1.52
N TRP A 21 -11.86 14.29 1.85
CA TRP A 21 -10.69 14.60 1.04
C TRP A 21 -10.85 14.05 -0.39
N PRO A 22 -10.69 14.87 -1.44
CA PRO A 22 -10.86 14.43 -2.83
C PRO A 22 -9.77 13.44 -3.24
N LYS A 23 -10.15 12.40 -3.99
CA LYS A 23 -9.22 11.34 -4.44
C LYS A 23 -8.20 11.88 -5.43
N GLU A 24 -8.57 12.89 -6.22
CA GLU A 24 -7.74 13.63 -7.18
C GLU A 24 -6.50 14.24 -6.53
N GLN A 25 -6.59 14.58 -5.25
CA GLN A 25 -5.48 15.17 -4.50
C GLN A 25 -4.53 14.11 -3.92
N VAL A 26 -4.88 12.82 -3.94
CA VAL A 26 -4.00 11.73 -3.54
C VAL A 26 -3.00 11.45 -4.67
N LYS A 27 -1.71 11.42 -4.33
CA LYS A 27 -0.61 11.06 -5.22
C LYS A 27 -0.06 9.69 -4.82
N VAL A 28 0.03 8.78 -5.78
CA VAL A 28 0.60 7.44 -5.62
C VAL A 28 1.80 7.31 -6.55
N LEU A 29 2.92 6.87 -5.98
CA LEU A 29 4.12 6.51 -6.74
C LEU A 29 3.99 5.07 -7.23
N VAL A 30 4.32 4.82 -8.48
CA VAL A 30 4.33 3.49 -9.10
C VAL A 30 5.78 3.10 -9.37
N ASP A 31 6.19 1.89 -8.99
CA ASP A 31 7.53 1.43 -9.27
C ASP A 31 7.78 1.37 -10.78
N SER A 32 8.90 1.93 -11.22
CA SER A 32 9.28 2.02 -12.64
C SER A 32 9.44 0.66 -13.34
N ARG A 33 9.52 -0.46 -12.60
CA ARG A 33 9.61 -1.81 -13.14
C ARG A 33 8.23 -2.46 -13.36
N GLU A 34 7.15 -1.86 -12.85
CA GLU A 34 5.78 -2.35 -13.07
C GLU A 34 5.38 -2.13 -14.55
N GLN A 35 5.22 -3.24 -15.28
CA GLN A 35 4.96 -3.20 -16.72
C GLN A 35 3.49 -2.91 -17.04
N HIS A 36 2.57 -3.31 -16.16
CA HIS A 36 1.14 -3.13 -16.37
C HIS A 36 0.53 -2.39 -15.18
N PRO A 37 0.89 -1.12 -14.96
CA PRO A 37 0.38 -0.33 -13.84
C PRO A 37 -1.14 -0.33 -13.79
N TRP A 38 -1.68 -0.40 -12.58
CA TRP A 38 -3.10 -0.24 -12.31
C TRP A 38 -3.59 1.15 -12.66
N ASP A 39 -4.84 1.22 -13.13
CA ASP A 39 -5.54 2.49 -13.22
C ASP A 39 -6.15 2.86 -11.86
N LEU A 40 -5.53 3.83 -11.18
CA LEU A 40 -6.01 4.36 -9.90
C LEU A 40 -6.76 5.69 -10.04
N SER A 41 -7.23 6.03 -11.24
CA SER A 41 -8.06 7.21 -11.48
C SER A 41 -9.22 7.30 -10.48
N PRO A 42 -9.51 8.49 -9.91
CA PRO A 42 -8.98 9.80 -10.32
C PRO A 42 -7.69 10.23 -9.59
N MET A 43 -7.01 9.32 -8.87
CA MET A 43 -5.75 9.65 -8.20
C MET A 43 -4.63 9.98 -9.19
N ARG A 44 -3.64 10.74 -8.74
CA ARG A 44 -2.47 11.09 -9.55
C ARG A 44 -1.39 10.02 -9.40
N LEU A 45 -1.06 9.36 -10.51
CA LEU A 45 0.05 8.41 -10.58
C LEU A 45 1.34 9.08 -11.05
N GLU A 46 2.46 8.71 -10.45
CA GLU A 46 3.79 9.14 -10.89
C GLU A 46 4.76 7.96 -10.83
N ALA A 47 5.47 7.69 -11.93
CA ALA A 47 6.48 6.64 -11.95
C ALA A 47 7.71 7.05 -11.12
N ALA A 48 8.23 6.14 -10.31
CA ALA A 48 9.41 6.36 -9.47
C ALA A 48 10.18 5.04 -9.27
N THR A 49 11.46 5.10 -8.91
CA THR A 49 12.20 3.91 -8.48
C THR A 49 11.94 3.69 -6.99
N LEU A 50 11.26 2.59 -6.63
CA LEU A 50 10.94 2.27 -5.25
C LEU A 50 11.93 1.23 -4.70
N ALA A 51 12.37 1.44 -3.44
CA ALA A 51 13.22 0.47 -2.76
C ALA A 51 12.47 -0.83 -2.42
N THR A 52 11.15 -0.75 -2.22
CA THR A 52 10.27 -1.88 -1.91
C THR A 52 8.82 -1.52 -2.23
N GLY A 53 8.00 -2.51 -2.61
CA GLY A 53 6.62 -2.28 -3.06
C GLY A 53 6.54 -1.92 -4.54
N ASP A 54 5.37 -2.19 -5.13
CA ASP A 54 5.03 -1.79 -6.51
C ASP A 54 4.31 -0.44 -6.55
N TYR A 55 3.63 -0.08 -5.46
CA TYR A 55 2.96 1.22 -5.30
C TYR A 55 3.26 1.78 -3.93
N ALA A 56 3.55 3.08 -3.83
CA ALA A 56 3.86 3.73 -2.56
C ALA A 56 3.21 5.12 -2.45
N SER A 57 3.01 5.59 -1.23
CA SER A 57 2.59 6.97 -1.02
C SER A 57 3.71 7.95 -1.24
N SER A 58 3.39 9.13 -1.79
CA SER A 58 4.37 10.20 -1.96
C SER A 58 4.93 10.75 -0.65
N CYS A 59 4.28 10.49 0.49
CA CYS A 59 4.80 10.83 1.81
C CYS A 59 5.68 9.73 2.43
N GLY A 60 5.89 8.60 1.74
CA GLY A 60 6.78 7.53 2.18
C GLY A 60 6.31 6.75 3.40
N ARG A 61 5.01 6.83 3.73
CA ARG A 61 4.45 6.24 4.97
C ARG A 61 3.74 4.92 4.76
N TYR A 62 3.26 4.64 3.55
CA TYR A 62 2.49 3.43 3.27
C TYR A 62 2.67 2.96 1.84
N LEU A 63 2.54 1.65 1.64
CA LEU A 63 2.81 1.02 0.35
C LEU A 63 1.92 -0.20 0.11
N LEU A 64 1.94 -0.65 -1.14
CA LEU A 64 1.29 -1.85 -1.61
C LEU A 64 2.25 -2.63 -2.49
N GLU A 65 2.36 -3.93 -2.22
CA GLU A 65 3.02 -4.93 -3.06
C GLU A 65 1.96 -5.70 -3.84
N ARG A 66 2.14 -5.85 -5.15
CA ARG A 66 1.19 -6.52 -6.04
C ARG A 66 1.68 -7.93 -6.37
N LYS A 67 0.72 -8.84 -6.48
CA LYS A 67 0.88 -10.16 -7.10
C LYS A 67 -0.20 -10.31 -8.16
N ASN A 68 0.21 -10.47 -9.41
CA ASN A 68 -0.68 -10.56 -10.58
C ASN A 68 -1.51 -11.84 -10.62
N SER A 69 -1.23 -12.82 -9.73
CA SER A 69 -1.97 -14.07 -9.65
C SER A 69 -1.64 -14.84 -8.36
N VAL A 70 -2.44 -15.86 -8.07
CA VAL A 70 -2.08 -16.88 -7.06
C VAL A 70 -0.82 -17.64 -7.47
N ASP A 71 -0.60 -17.92 -8.76
CA ASP A 71 0.63 -18.54 -9.25
C ASP A 71 1.88 -17.72 -8.89
N GLU A 72 1.81 -16.39 -9.02
CA GLU A 72 2.92 -15.51 -8.63
C GLU A 72 3.17 -15.53 -7.12
N LEU A 73 2.10 -15.52 -6.30
CA LEU A 73 2.23 -15.68 -4.86
C LEU A 73 2.87 -17.03 -4.50
N ILE A 74 2.47 -18.12 -5.15
CA ILE A 74 3.07 -19.45 -4.93
C ILE A 74 4.54 -19.49 -5.37
N SER A 75 4.90 -18.80 -6.44
CA SER A 75 6.30 -18.62 -6.83
C SER A 75 7.10 -17.94 -5.71
N CYS A 76 6.51 -16.93 -5.06
CA CYS A 76 7.10 -16.29 -3.87
C CYS A 76 7.23 -17.26 -2.70
N MET A 77 6.31 -18.21 -2.49
CA MET A 77 6.39 -19.19 -1.40
C MET A 77 7.39 -20.33 -1.63
N THR A 78 7.83 -20.50 -2.88
CA THR A 78 8.69 -21.59 -3.32
C THR A 78 10.07 -21.05 -3.72
N ILE A 79 10.32 -20.84 -5.01
CA ILE A 79 11.63 -20.46 -5.55
C ILE A 79 12.01 -19.03 -5.12
N GLY A 80 11.03 -18.13 -5.00
CA GLY A 80 11.22 -16.73 -4.63
C GLY A 80 11.26 -16.46 -3.13
N ARG A 81 11.25 -17.50 -2.27
CA ARG A 81 11.00 -17.37 -0.83
C ARG A 81 11.90 -16.39 -0.12
N ASP A 82 13.21 -16.60 -0.17
CA ASP A 82 14.16 -15.76 0.54
C ASP A 82 14.12 -14.30 0.06
N ARG A 83 13.84 -14.09 -1.22
CA ARG A 83 13.68 -12.75 -1.78
C ARG A 83 12.43 -12.07 -1.24
N PHE A 84 11.29 -12.76 -1.28
CA PHE A 84 10.02 -12.20 -0.85
C PHE A 84 9.96 -11.99 0.66
N GLU A 85 10.56 -12.88 1.46
CA GLU A 85 10.68 -12.68 2.90
C GLU A 85 11.49 -11.41 3.22
N ARG A 86 12.58 -11.12 2.49
CA ARG A 86 13.30 -9.84 2.62
C ARG A 86 12.47 -8.62 2.21
N GLU A 87 11.57 -8.77 1.23
CA GLU A 87 10.61 -7.71 0.85
C GLU A 87 9.63 -7.46 2.01
N LEU A 88 9.02 -8.52 2.56
CA LEU A 88 8.14 -8.44 3.74
C LEU A 88 8.84 -7.83 4.97
N GLU A 89 10.11 -8.15 5.20
CA GLU A 89 10.92 -7.54 6.25
C GLU A 89 11.06 -6.02 6.07
N ARG A 90 11.38 -5.56 4.85
CA ARG A 90 11.47 -4.11 4.55
C ARG A 90 10.12 -3.41 4.69
N MET A 91 9.02 -4.08 4.35
CA MET A 91 7.67 -3.54 4.45
C MET A 91 7.27 -3.18 5.89
N GLN A 92 7.85 -3.83 6.90
CA GLN A 92 7.58 -3.52 8.32
C GLN A 92 8.04 -2.12 8.76
N ALA A 93 8.93 -1.47 7.99
CA ALA A 93 9.37 -0.09 8.29
C ALA A 93 8.30 0.98 7.95
N PHE A 94 7.25 0.61 7.24
CA PHE A 94 6.18 1.52 6.84
C PHE A 94 5.07 1.54 7.88
N ALA A 95 4.40 2.69 8.02
CA ALA A 95 3.25 2.80 8.93
C ALA A 95 2.07 1.93 8.48
N SER A 96 2.01 1.58 7.20
CA SER A 96 1.12 0.53 6.70
C SER A 96 1.70 -0.06 5.42
N ALA A 97 1.65 -1.37 5.29
CA ALA A 97 1.99 -2.07 4.07
C ALA A 97 1.04 -3.25 3.87
N ILE A 98 0.75 -3.58 2.62
CA ILE A 98 -0.16 -4.67 2.27
C ILE A 98 0.31 -5.37 1.00
N VAL A 99 0.10 -6.69 0.93
CA VAL A 99 0.22 -7.46 -0.31
C VAL A 99 -1.17 -7.63 -0.90
N VAL A 100 -1.35 -7.29 -2.17
CA VAL A 100 -2.61 -7.49 -2.90
C VAL A 100 -2.40 -8.51 -4.00
N VAL A 101 -3.29 -9.50 -4.05
CA VAL A 101 -3.22 -10.64 -4.95
C VAL A 101 -4.42 -10.59 -5.91
N GLU A 102 -4.13 -10.55 -7.21
CA GLU A 102 -5.12 -10.70 -8.28
C GLU A 102 -5.51 -12.18 -8.45
N GLY A 103 -6.25 -12.66 -7.47
CA GLY A 103 -6.75 -14.02 -7.41
C GLY A 103 -7.56 -14.21 -6.14
N THR A 104 -8.27 -15.33 -6.01
CA THR A 104 -9.11 -15.56 -4.84
C THR A 104 -8.37 -16.36 -3.77
N TYR A 105 -8.75 -16.17 -2.50
CA TYR A 105 -8.30 -17.05 -1.43
C TYR A 105 -8.74 -18.51 -1.68
N ALA A 106 -9.90 -18.70 -2.31
CA ALA A 106 -10.41 -20.03 -2.66
C ALA A 106 -9.47 -20.74 -3.65
N ASP A 107 -8.94 -20.04 -4.66
CA ASP A 107 -7.96 -20.61 -5.59
C ASP A 107 -6.71 -21.10 -4.85
N LEU A 108 -6.18 -20.30 -3.93
CA LEU A 108 -5.06 -20.71 -3.08
C LEU A 108 -5.43 -21.93 -2.21
N ALA A 109 -6.58 -21.87 -1.54
CA ALA A 109 -7.02 -22.90 -0.59
C ALA A 109 -7.37 -24.24 -1.27
N MET A 110 -7.81 -24.22 -2.53
CA MET A 110 -8.12 -25.41 -3.30
C MET A 110 -6.90 -25.96 -4.05
N GLY A 111 -5.81 -25.21 -4.14
CA GLY A 111 -4.63 -25.60 -4.93
C GLY A 111 -4.78 -25.31 -6.42
N CYS A 112 -5.63 -24.34 -6.80
CA CYS A 112 -5.87 -23.93 -8.18
C CYS A 112 -4.73 -23.04 -8.70
N TYR A 113 -3.53 -23.62 -8.80
CA TYR A 113 -2.32 -23.00 -9.35
C TYR A 113 -1.43 -24.07 -9.98
N ARG A 114 -0.46 -23.68 -10.80
CA ARG A 114 0.35 -24.59 -11.63
C ARG A 114 1.41 -25.37 -10.86
N SER A 115 1.92 -24.80 -9.76
CA SER A 115 2.96 -25.41 -8.93
C SER A 115 2.49 -26.70 -8.28
N LYS A 116 3.43 -27.62 -7.98
CA LYS A 116 3.19 -28.82 -7.18
C LYS A 116 3.21 -28.58 -5.66
N MET A 117 3.34 -27.32 -5.22
CA MET A 117 3.29 -26.97 -3.81
C MET A 117 1.99 -27.47 -3.19
N ASN A 118 2.08 -28.23 -2.09
CA ASN A 118 0.91 -28.68 -1.36
C ASN A 118 0.11 -27.48 -0.83
N LYS A 119 -1.21 -27.49 -1.04
CA LYS A 119 -2.11 -26.38 -0.68
C LYS A 119 -2.15 -26.06 0.81
N ASP A 120 -2.06 -27.08 1.68
CA ASP A 120 -2.05 -26.87 3.12
C ASP A 120 -0.72 -26.22 3.56
N SER A 121 0.38 -26.55 2.89
CA SER A 121 1.69 -25.89 3.08
C SER A 121 1.65 -24.43 2.60
N ALA A 122 0.93 -24.14 1.51
CA ALA A 122 0.76 -22.78 1.00
C ALA A 122 -0.08 -21.92 1.95
N LEU A 123 -1.20 -22.46 2.45
CA LEU A 123 -2.02 -21.81 3.48
C LEU A 123 -1.25 -21.60 4.79
N SER A 124 -0.49 -22.61 5.24
CA SER A 124 0.36 -22.48 6.43
C SER A 124 1.42 -21.40 6.25
N THR A 125 2.04 -21.31 5.06
CA THR A 125 3.00 -20.25 4.74
C THR A 125 2.36 -18.86 4.74
N LEU A 126 1.17 -18.71 4.15
CA LEU A 126 0.42 -17.46 4.16
C LEU A 126 0.16 -16.98 5.59
N VAL A 127 -0.39 -17.86 6.44
CA VAL A 127 -0.69 -17.53 7.85
C VAL A 127 0.59 -17.20 8.61
N ALA A 128 1.66 -17.98 8.42
CA ALA A 128 2.95 -17.74 9.05
C ALA A 128 3.52 -16.37 8.67
N TRP A 129 3.48 -15.99 7.40
CA TRP A 129 3.95 -14.68 6.94
C TRP A 129 3.11 -13.53 7.51
N GLN A 130 1.78 -13.65 7.50
CA GLN A 130 0.90 -12.66 8.12
C GLN A 130 1.22 -12.46 9.61
N GLN A 131 1.45 -13.55 10.35
CA GLN A 131 1.75 -13.46 11.78
C GLN A 131 3.16 -12.99 12.08
N ARG A 132 4.15 -13.40 11.28
CA ARG A 132 5.56 -13.05 11.49
C ARG A 132 5.85 -11.61 11.11
N TYR A 133 5.44 -11.20 9.93
CA TYR A 133 5.77 -9.89 9.37
C TYR A 133 4.69 -8.83 9.63
N LYS A 134 3.53 -9.22 10.20
CA LYS A 134 2.39 -8.32 10.44
C LYS A 134 1.91 -7.58 9.19
N ILE A 135 2.08 -8.22 8.03
CA ILE A 135 1.64 -7.72 6.74
C ILE A 135 0.38 -8.47 6.31
N SER A 136 -0.67 -7.73 5.98
CA SER A 136 -1.91 -8.31 5.46
C SER A 136 -1.77 -8.74 4.00
N PHE A 137 -2.52 -9.76 3.61
CA PHE A 137 -2.64 -10.26 2.24
C PHE A 137 -4.11 -10.16 1.85
N GLN A 138 -4.41 -9.31 0.87
CA GLN A 138 -5.75 -9.13 0.35
C GLN A 138 -5.88 -9.86 -0.99
N PHE A 139 -6.81 -10.81 -1.05
CA PHE A 139 -7.18 -11.50 -2.28
C PHE A 139 -8.35 -10.75 -2.93
N CYS A 140 -8.16 -10.30 -4.17
CA CYS A 140 -9.14 -9.46 -4.87
C CYS A 140 -9.87 -10.21 -6.00
N GLY A 141 -9.47 -11.42 -6.36
CA GLY A 141 -10.05 -12.18 -7.45
C GLY A 141 -9.61 -11.69 -8.82
N THR A 142 -9.99 -10.48 -9.21
CA THR A 142 -9.66 -9.90 -10.53
C THR A 142 -8.80 -8.65 -10.40
N ARG A 143 -8.24 -8.23 -11.54
CA ARG A 143 -7.51 -6.96 -11.65
C ARG A 143 -8.38 -5.76 -11.27
N ASP A 144 -9.58 -5.64 -11.84
CA ASP A 144 -10.49 -4.51 -11.58
C ASP A 144 -10.83 -4.36 -10.09
N GLU A 145 -11.00 -5.51 -9.41
CA GLU A 145 -11.22 -5.59 -7.98
C GLU A 145 -9.99 -5.17 -7.17
N ALA A 146 -8.80 -5.56 -7.62
CA ALA A 146 -7.55 -5.14 -7.01
C ALA A 146 -7.31 -3.64 -7.17
N GLU A 147 -7.62 -3.07 -8.34
CA GLU A 147 -7.58 -1.63 -8.59
C GLU A 147 -8.57 -0.87 -7.69
N ARG A 148 -9.81 -1.37 -7.55
CA ARG A 148 -10.81 -0.80 -6.64
C ARG A 148 -10.35 -0.83 -5.18
N PHE A 149 -9.77 -1.94 -4.75
CA PHE A 149 -9.20 -2.08 -3.42
C PHE A 149 -8.04 -1.10 -3.23
N ALA A 150 -7.09 -1.04 -4.16
CA ALA A 150 -5.93 -0.16 -4.11
C ALA A 150 -6.35 1.32 -4.01
N ARG A 151 -7.31 1.77 -4.82
CA ARG A 151 -7.89 3.13 -4.70
C ARG A 151 -8.47 3.38 -3.31
N SER A 152 -9.14 2.40 -2.71
CA SER A 152 -9.71 2.54 -1.37
C SER A 152 -8.62 2.56 -0.29
N TYR A 153 -7.62 1.69 -0.40
CA TYR A 153 -6.46 1.61 0.48
C TYR A 153 -5.68 2.93 0.50
N PHE A 154 -5.23 3.43 -0.65
CA PHE A 154 -4.45 4.67 -0.72
C PHE A 154 -5.25 5.88 -0.23
N HIS A 155 -6.55 5.95 -0.52
CA HIS A 155 -7.41 7.05 -0.04
C HIS A 155 -7.56 7.01 1.48
N GLN A 156 -7.85 5.85 2.05
CA GLN A 156 -8.02 5.71 3.49
C GLN A 156 -6.71 5.96 4.24
N GLN A 157 -5.59 5.44 3.74
CA GLN A 157 -4.27 5.67 4.34
C GLN A 157 -3.84 7.13 4.26
N PHE A 158 -4.16 7.83 3.17
CA PHE A 158 -3.90 9.27 3.09
C PHE A 158 -4.72 10.05 4.11
N ARG A 159 -6.01 9.71 4.29
CA ARG A 159 -6.86 10.33 5.32
C ARG A 159 -6.34 10.06 6.72
N ASN A 160 -5.92 8.84 7.03
CA ASN A 160 -5.31 8.48 8.31
C ASN A 160 -4.03 9.28 8.56
N HIS A 161 -3.18 9.44 7.52
CA HIS A 161 -1.98 10.26 7.61
C HIS A 161 -2.30 11.74 7.90
N LEU A 162 -3.31 12.31 7.23
CA LEU A 162 -3.76 13.67 7.52
C LEU A 162 -4.32 13.81 8.94
N THR A 163 -5.06 12.81 9.44
CA THR A 163 -5.55 12.82 10.82
C THR A 163 -4.40 12.87 11.82
N ALA A 164 -3.38 12.03 11.64
CA ALA A 164 -2.18 12.05 12.49
C ALA A 164 -1.44 13.41 12.44
N LEU A 165 -1.38 14.06 11.28
CA LEU A 165 -0.82 15.40 11.16
C LEU A 165 -1.65 16.45 11.89
N LEU A 166 -2.99 16.35 11.84
CA LEU A 166 -3.88 17.26 12.55
C LEU A 166 -3.71 17.14 14.07
N GLU A 167 -3.60 15.91 14.58
CA GLU A 167 -3.37 15.64 16.01
C GLU A 167 -2.05 16.25 16.48
N VAL A 168 -0.97 16.10 15.70
CA VAL A 168 0.32 16.74 15.99
C VAL A 168 0.19 18.26 15.99
N GLN A 169 -0.49 18.85 14.99
CA GLN A 169 -0.72 20.30 14.94
C GLN A 169 -1.47 20.83 16.17
N GLN A 170 -2.49 20.09 16.63
CA GLN A 170 -3.28 20.46 17.81
C GLN A 170 -2.42 20.38 19.08
N ALA A 171 -1.67 19.29 19.27
CA ALA A 171 -0.77 19.13 20.41
C ALA A 171 0.28 20.25 20.45
N MET A 172 0.88 20.63 19.31
CA MET A 172 1.87 21.70 19.26
C MET A 172 1.29 23.09 19.58
N ALA A 173 0.06 23.36 19.11
CA ALA A 173 -0.64 24.61 19.43
C ALA A 173 -0.97 24.72 20.93
N GLU A 174 -1.32 23.61 21.57
CA GLU A 174 -1.57 23.56 23.03
C GLU A 174 -0.29 23.81 23.85
N HIS A 175 0.87 23.44 23.33
CA HIS A 175 2.17 23.56 24.02
C HIS A 175 2.96 24.84 23.65
N GLY A 176 2.39 25.76 22.86
CA GLY A 176 2.98 27.08 22.57
C GLY A 176 4.26 27.05 21.72
N GLN A 177 4.56 25.95 21.03
CA GLN A 177 5.69 25.87 20.10
C GLN A 177 5.22 26.03 18.65
N GLU A 178 5.31 27.26 18.13
CA GLU A 178 5.09 27.55 16.71
C GLU A 178 6.30 27.05 15.90
N LEU A 179 6.08 26.07 15.01
CA LEU A 179 7.10 25.63 14.06
C LEU A 179 7.39 26.75 13.06
N SER A 180 8.60 27.31 13.12
CA SER A 180 9.17 28.06 11.99
C SER A 180 9.48 27.08 10.85
N LEU A 181 8.57 26.99 9.87
CA LEU A 181 8.79 26.32 8.58
C LEU A 181 9.01 27.33 7.43
#